data_AF-A0A942DQ03-F1
#
_entry.id   AF-A0A942DQ03-F1
#
_cell.length_a   1.000
_cell.length_b   1.000
_cell.length_c   1.000
_cell.angle_alpha   90.00
_cell.angle_beta   90.00
_cell.angle_gamma   90.00
#
_symmetry.space_group_name_H-M   'P 1'
#
loop_
_entity.id
_entity.type
_entity.pdbx_description
1 polymer ?
#
loop_
_entity_poly.entity_id
_entity_poly.type
_entity_poly.pdbx_seq_one_letter_code
_entity_poly.pdbx_strand_id
1 'polypeptide(L)'
;MKLFGMSLLQSLLGIALVTASVGCNREPDTNKVSGDVKTRIPVAAEGGDYSLQEVTLQGITSLYELNGQFAKFYIYPAVVNNKITGTQPKTRFIKSSDLYVAADELSQQMTVIYNHLQNLAALDTEVGAGGVNTWPRDVGVAVRYRRGDNFDANNAFYDGPTDAILVVPYTQNNLPIAVNAGILAHEHFHSLYYKLVEKEMFDKETKPLHGQKVREAVLGGSIVGDSLNVSKVETPDGEIERYHRVFSRGINEGLADFWAWVYTGDANFLKRSLPSEEKDRTLDLTEKEVENYKFPNKDDFSARLAMARVATFFDGTKNPCGGDRVAYCLGTDYARTLKRFANVVETSRGLTSIEARKLVATAVVKTLPSLRTEILKYKNNEYFSPEHFFTMLQTSMDGIHGDERAFLEGIVDKSQGTVHGKAKAAPASLRPSDEDHQNPTATIKPFPVAVGGE
;
A
#
# COMPACT_ATOMS: atom_id res chain seq x y z
N MET A 1 78.15 -30.89 9.85
CA MET A 1 76.89 -31.00 9.07
C MET A 1 76.22 -29.63 9.09
N LYS A 2 76.45 -28.82 8.05
CA LYS A 2 75.47 -28.45 6.99
C LYS A 2 74.21 -27.77 7.58
N LEU A 3 74.10 -26.44 7.65
CA LEU A 3 73.91 -25.38 6.61
C LEU A 3 72.53 -25.39 5.90
N PHE A 4 72.06 -24.16 5.67
CA PHE A 4 70.92 -23.65 4.87
C PHE A 4 69.55 -23.61 5.57
N GLY A 5 68.81 -22.50 5.60
CA GLY A 5 68.94 -21.19 4.95
C GLY A 5 67.55 -20.57 4.79
N MET A 6 67.21 -19.53 5.57
CA MET A 6 66.02 -18.70 5.35
C MET A 6 66.45 -17.24 5.37
N SER A 7 66.82 -16.75 4.20
CA SER A 7 67.08 -15.35 3.91
C SER A 7 66.91 -15.18 2.40
N LEU A 8 65.68 -14.93 1.93
CA LEU A 8 65.43 -14.22 0.65
C LEU A 8 63.93 -13.93 0.35
N LEU A 9 63.08 -13.59 1.32
CA LEU A 9 61.67 -13.26 1.02
C LEU A 9 61.13 -12.00 1.72
N GLN A 10 62.00 -11.00 1.95
CA GLN A 10 61.58 -9.69 2.50
C GLN A 10 61.94 -8.49 1.61
N SER A 11 62.54 -8.70 0.43
CA SER A 11 63.07 -7.60 -0.40
C SER A 11 62.31 -7.33 -1.71
N LEU A 12 61.13 -7.92 -1.91
CA LEU A 12 60.27 -7.70 -3.09
C LEU A 12 58.90 -7.07 -2.74
N LEU A 13 58.80 -6.42 -1.58
CA LEU A 13 57.60 -5.68 -1.15
C LEU A 13 57.82 -4.16 -1.08
N GLY A 14 58.85 -3.64 -1.78
CA GLY A 14 59.33 -2.26 -1.63
C GLY A 14 59.05 -1.30 -2.78
N ILE A 15 58.52 -1.75 -3.93
CA ILE A 15 58.32 -0.87 -5.11
C ILE A 15 57.03 -1.27 -5.85
N ALA A 16 55.87 -1.00 -5.25
CA ALA A 16 54.57 -1.01 -5.95
C ALA A 16 53.52 -0.15 -5.22
N LEU A 17 53.93 0.99 -4.64
CA LEU A 17 53.04 1.84 -3.83
C LEU A 17 53.01 3.32 -4.24
N VAL A 18 53.36 3.67 -5.49
CA VAL A 18 53.50 5.09 -5.91
C VAL A 18 52.84 5.41 -7.26
N THR A 19 51.69 4.81 -7.59
CA THR A 19 50.89 5.21 -8.79
C THR A 19 49.38 5.23 -8.56
N ALA A 20 48.91 5.50 -7.34
CA ALA A 20 47.47 5.61 -7.04
C ALA A 20 47.02 7.01 -6.58
N SER A 21 47.83 8.05 -6.73
CA SER A 21 47.61 9.36 -6.10
C SER A 21 47.31 10.55 -7.04
N VAL A 22 46.96 10.31 -8.31
CA VAL A 22 46.54 11.41 -9.21
C VAL A 22 45.32 11.05 -10.06
N GLY A 23 44.36 10.33 -9.48
CA GLY A 23 42.99 10.34 -9.98
C GLY A 23 42.30 11.59 -9.43
N CYS A 24 42.54 12.77 -10.03
CA CYS A 24 41.65 13.90 -9.83
C CYS A 24 40.26 13.45 -10.29
N ASN A 25 39.39 13.12 -9.33
CA ASN A 25 37.97 12.91 -9.57
C ASN A 25 37.44 14.20 -10.17
N ARG A 26 37.43 14.30 -11.51
CA ARG A 26 36.53 15.21 -12.20
C ARG A 26 35.16 14.81 -11.71
N GLU A 27 34.56 15.65 -10.87
CA GLU A 27 33.15 15.53 -10.57
C GLU A 27 32.44 15.34 -11.91
N PRO A 28 31.78 14.20 -12.15
CA PRO A 28 31.04 14.02 -13.38
C PRO A 28 30.07 15.19 -13.49
N ASP A 29 30.05 15.86 -14.64
CA ASP A 29 29.28 17.09 -14.89
C ASP A 29 27.77 16.75 -15.01
N THR A 30 27.21 16.11 -13.98
CA THR A 30 25.78 15.75 -13.87
C THR A 30 24.91 17.00 -13.82
N ASN A 31 25.48 18.14 -13.43
CA ASN A 31 24.85 19.47 -13.43
C ASN A 31 24.36 19.92 -14.81
N LYS A 32 24.85 19.33 -15.90
CA LYS A 32 24.46 19.66 -17.28
C LYS A 32 23.71 18.55 -18.01
N VAL A 33 23.41 17.44 -17.33
CA VAL A 33 22.74 16.30 -17.97
C VAL A 33 21.22 16.47 -17.85
N SER A 34 20.57 16.56 -19.01
CA SER A 34 19.12 16.68 -19.20
C SER A 34 18.68 15.90 -20.45
N GLY A 35 17.37 15.74 -20.64
CA GLY A 35 16.77 14.93 -21.70
C GLY A 35 16.53 13.49 -21.24
N ASP A 36 16.61 12.55 -22.17
CA ASP A 36 16.47 11.14 -21.87
C ASP A 36 17.81 10.56 -21.39
N VAL A 37 17.81 9.93 -20.22
CA VAL A 37 19.02 9.45 -19.54
C VAL A 37 18.96 7.94 -19.38
N LYS A 38 19.95 7.23 -19.93
CA LYS A 38 20.11 5.79 -19.67
C LYS A 38 20.72 5.55 -18.29
N THR A 39 20.09 4.68 -17.53
CA THR A 39 20.54 4.30 -16.19
C THR A 39 20.43 2.79 -15.99
N ARG A 40 21.03 2.28 -14.92
CA ARG A 40 20.89 0.89 -14.51
C ARG A 40 20.27 0.82 -13.13
N ILE A 41 19.13 0.14 -13.01
CA ILE A 41 18.37 0.04 -11.77
C ILE A 41 17.85 -1.38 -11.54
N PRO A 42 17.54 -1.79 -10.30
CA PRO A 42 16.78 -2.99 -10.06
C PRO A 42 15.35 -2.81 -10.58
N VAL A 43 14.89 -3.76 -11.40
CA VAL A 43 13.52 -3.81 -11.95
C VAL A 43 12.95 -5.19 -11.69
N ALA A 44 11.68 -5.24 -11.28
CA ALA A 44 10.94 -6.49 -11.14
C ALA A 44 10.64 -7.09 -12.51
N ALA A 45 10.95 -8.38 -12.69
CA ALA A 45 10.36 -9.21 -13.73
C ALA A 45 8.90 -9.53 -13.38
N GLU A 46 8.16 -10.05 -14.36
CA GLU A 46 6.83 -10.63 -14.11
C GLU A 46 6.95 -11.75 -13.06
N GLY A 47 6.13 -11.69 -12.01
CA GLY A 47 6.22 -12.58 -10.84
C GLY A 47 7.10 -12.08 -9.70
N GLY A 48 7.78 -10.93 -9.86
CA GLY A 48 8.35 -10.16 -8.74
C GLY A 48 9.83 -10.40 -8.42
N ASP A 49 10.56 -11.12 -9.26
CA ASP A 49 12.01 -11.26 -9.09
C ASP A 49 12.76 -10.04 -9.63
N TYR A 50 13.73 -9.52 -8.88
CA TYR A 50 14.42 -8.28 -9.24
C TYR A 50 15.78 -8.55 -9.86
N SER A 51 16.08 -7.83 -10.95
CA SER A 51 17.39 -7.85 -11.60
C SER A 51 17.80 -6.44 -12.01
N LEU A 52 19.11 -6.20 -12.10
CA LEU A 52 19.61 -4.92 -12.63
C LEU A 52 19.37 -4.87 -14.14
N GLN A 53 18.62 -3.87 -14.58
CA GLN A 53 18.28 -3.66 -15.97
C GLN A 53 18.66 -2.24 -16.40
N GLU A 54 19.03 -2.09 -17.66
CA GLU A 54 19.19 -0.77 -18.27
C GLU A 54 17.82 -0.22 -18.64
N VAL A 55 17.54 1.00 -18.18
CA VAL A 55 16.29 1.71 -18.45
C VAL A 55 16.59 3.13 -18.91
N THR A 56 15.62 3.76 -19.57
CA THR A 56 15.71 5.17 -19.95
C THR A 56 14.77 5.99 -19.09
N LEU A 57 15.33 6.92 -18.32
CA LEU A 57 14.57 7.94 -17.61
C LEU A 57 14.20 9.03 -18.59
N GLN A 58 12.91 9.23 -18.80
CA GLN A 58 12.41 10.16 -19.80
C GLN A 58 12.27 11.58 -19.25
N GLY A 59 12.61 12.58 -20.06
CA GLY A 59 12.32 13.99 -19.75
C GLY A 59 12.99 14.52 -18.48
N ILE A 60 14.23 14.11 -18.20
CA ILE A 60 15.01 14.63 -17.08
C ILE A 60 15.38 16.09 -17.35
N THR A 61 15.04 16.99 -16.44
CA THR A 61 15.45 18.39 -16.51
C THR A 61 16.80 18.63 -15.83
N SER A 62 17.13 17.85 -14.80
CA SER A 62 18.39 17.90 -14.08
C SER A 62 18.70 16.52 -13.49
N LEU A 63 19.73 15.84 -13.98
CA LEU A 63 20.16 14.57 -13.39
C LEU A 63 20.74 14.78 -11.99
N TYR A 64 21.34 15.95 -11.72
CA TYR A 64 21.92 16.31 -10.42
C TYR A 64 20.89 16.33 -9.30
N GLU A 65 19.68 16.80 -9.56
CA GLU A 65 18.56 16.80 -8.59
C GLU A 65 17.57 15.66 -8.83
N LEU A 66 17.76 14.93 -9.94
CA LEU A 66 16.83 13.96 -10.51
C LEU A 66 15.41 14.50 -10.69
N ASN A 67 15.32 15.75 -11.12
CA ASN A 67 14.05 16.40 -11.44
C ASN A 67 13.73 16.21 -12.92
N GLY A 68 12.45 16.00 -13.24
CA GLY A 68 12.02 15.89 -14.63
C GLY A 68 10.52 15.97 -14.79
N GLN A 69 10.03 15.41 -15.89
CA GLN A 69 8.61 15.40 -16.22
C GLN A 69 7.74 14.63 -15.20
N PHE A 70 8.28 13.58 -14.59
CA PHE A 70 7.46 12.63 -13.81
C PHE A 70 7.61 12.77 -12.29
N ALA A 71 8.77 13.22 -11.81
CA ALA A 71 9.01 13.35 -10.37
C ALA A 71 9.89 14.56 -10.02
N LYS A 72 9.68 15.05 -8.80
CA LYS A 72 10.47 16.06 -8.14
C LYS A 72 10.71 15.63 -6.69
N PHE A 73 11.97 15.56 -6.29
CA PHE A 73 12.34 14.98 -5.00
C PHE A 73 12.66 16.02 -3.93
N TYR A 74 12.35 15.67 -2.67
CA TYR A 74 12.70 16.44 -1.49
C TYR A 74 13.26 15.50 -0.42
N ILE A 75 14.40 15.87 0.17
CA ILE A 75 14.98 15.12 1.29
C ILE A 75 14.56 15.75 2.62
N TYR A 76 14.18 14.92 3.59
CA TYR A 76 13.68 15.37 4.89
C TYR A 76 12.61 16.49 4.77
N PRO A 77 11.58 16.30 3.94
CA PRO A 77 10.63 17.38 3.68
C PRO A 77 9.85 17.76 4.95
N ALA A 78 9.38 19.00 4.96
CA ALA A 78 8.42 19.57 5.90
C ALA A 78 7.12 19.91 5.16
N VAL A 79 5.97 19.82 5.83
CA VAL A 79 4.67 20.20 5.24
C VAL A 79 4.34 21.65 5.59
N VAL A 80 4.38 22.54 4.60
CA VAL A 80 4.06 23.98 4.78
C VAL A 80 2.95 24.36 3.81
N ASN A 81 1.86 24.94 4.31
CA ASN A 81 0.71 25.40 3.51
C ASN A 81 0.18 24.34 2.54
N ASN A 82 0.01 23.10 3.02
CA ASN A 82 -0.48 21.98 2.21
C ASN A 82 0.45 21.62 1.04
N LYS A 83 1.75 21.90 1.15
CA LYS A 83 2.75 21.45 0.20
C LYS A 83 3.94 20.87 0.95
N ILE A 84 4.60 19.89 0.36
CA ILE A 84 5.91 19.49 0.87
C ILE A 84 6.96 20.53 0.44
N THR A 85 7.86 20.84 1.36
CA THR A 85 8.97 21.77 1.17
C THR A 85 10.22 21.13 1.74
N GLY A 86 11.38 21.44 1.20
CA GLY A 86 12.63 20.85 1.68
C GLY A 86 13.77 21.08 0.70
N THR A 87 14.95 20.61 1.09
CA THR A 87 16.12 20.63 0.22
C THR A 87 15.94 19.61 -0.89
N GLN A 88 16.26 19.98 -2.12
CA GLN A 88 16.33 19.00 -3.21
C GLN A 88 17.57 18.12 -3.03
N PRO A 89 17.43 16.79 -3.13
CA PRO A 89 18.56 15.90 -2.96
C PRO A 89 19.57 16.09 -4.10
N LYS A 90 20.84 15.85 -3.79
CA LYS A 90 21.94 15.87 -4.77
C LYS A 90 22.31 14.43 -5.09
N THR A 91 22.12 14.02 -6.33
CA THR A 91 22.45 12.67 -6.78
C THR A 91 23.94 12.51 -7.00
N ARG A 92 24.38 11.25 -6.94
CA ARG A 92 25.74 10.85 -7.28
C ARG A 92 25.65 9.70 -8.27
N PHE A 93 26.14 9.95 -9.48
CA PHE A 93 26.18 8.95 -10.55
C PHE A 93 27.61 8.75 -11.02
N ILE A 94 27.95 7.50 -11.34
CA ILE A 94 29.14 7.14 -12.09
C ILE A 94 28.72 7.00 -13.55
N LYS A 95 29.36 7.74 -14.44
CA LYS A 95 29.13 7.64 -15.88
C LYS A 95 30.04 6.56 -16.46
N SER A 96 29.46 5.60 -17.17
CA SER A 96 30.16 4.58 -17.96
C SER A 96 29.64 4.63 -19.40
N SER A 97 30.41 5.19 -20.32
CA SER A 97 29.94 5.52 -21.68
C SER A 97 28.71 6.47 -21.64
N ASP A 98 27.54 6.02 -22.08
CA ASP A 98 26.25 6.71 -22.08
C ASP A 98 25.34 6.28 -20.91
N LEU A 99 25.79 5.32 -20.11
CA LEU A 99 25.05 4.78 -18.96
C LEU A 99 25.45 5.51 -17.68
N TYR A 100 24.45 5.91 -16.88
CA TYR A 100 24.64 6.46 -15.54
C TYR A 100 24.25 5.42 -14.49
N VAL A 101 25.13 5.12 -13.55
CA VAL A 101 24.86 4.16 -12.47
C VAL A 101 24.91 4.91 -11.15
N ALA A 102 23.88 4.77 -10.32
CA ALA A 102 23.83 5.41 -9.02
C ALA A 102 25.02 4.97 -8.16
N ALA A 103 25.73 5.93 -7.56
CA ALA A 103 26.92 5.70 -6.75
C ALA A 103 26.60 5.49 -5.26
N ASP A 104 25.37 5.75 -4.85
CA ASP A 104 24.87 5.55 -3.49
C ASP A 104 23.39 5.11 -3.50
N GLU A 105 22.95 4.65 -2.32
CA GLU A 105 21.61 4.12 -2.12
C GLU A 105 20.51 5.16 -2.38
N LEU A 106 20.68 6.40 -1.91
CA LEU A 106 19.66 7.44 -2.08
C LEU A 106 19.44 7.76 -3.57
N SER A 107 20.53 7.92 -4.32
CA SER A 107 20.48 8.12 -5.78
C SER A 107 19.81 6.93 -6.47
N GLN A 108 20.11 5.70 -6.04
CA GLN A 108 19.50 4.48 -6.57
C GLN A 108 17.98 4.44 -6.31
N GLN A 109 17.55 4.74 -5.09
CA GLN A 109 16.15 4.78 -4.69
C GLN A 109 15.37 5.81 -5.51
N MET A 110 15.88 7.05 -5.62
CA MET A 110 15.22 8.09 -6.40
C MET A 110 15.15 7.74 -7.90
N THR A 111 16.20 7.11 -8.44
CA THR A 111 16.22 6.63 -9.83
C THR A 111 15.15 5.58 -10.09
N VAL A 112 14.97 4.64 -9.15
CA VAL A 112 13.93 3.60 -9.23
C VAL A 112 12.54 4.22 -9.13
N ILE A 113 12.31 5.12 -8.17
CA ILE A 113 11.03 5.83 -8.01
C ILE A 113 10.68 6.61 -9.28
N TYR A 114 11.63 7.36 -9.87
CA TYR A 114 11.39 8.11 -11.11
C TYR A 114 10.95 7.18 -12.24
N ASN A 115 11.67 6.06 -12.42
CA ASN A 115 11.33 5.05 -13.43
C ASN A 115 9.94 4.44 -13.22
N HIS A 116 9.56 4.15 -11.97
CA HIS A 116 8.21 3.64 -11.71
C HIS A 116 7.13 4.70 -11.96
N LEU A 117 7.35 5.95 -11.57
CA LEU A 117 6.39 7.03 -11.79
C LEU A 117 6.18 7.35 -13.27
N GLN A 118 7.20 7.30 -14.14
CA GLN A 118 7.00 7.45 -15.59
C GLN A 118 6.16 6.29 -16.17
N ASN A 119 6.39 5.06 -15.69
CA ASN A 119 5.66 3.89 -16.18
C ASN A 119 4.21 3.89 -15.67
N LEU A 120 3.99 4.37 -14.44
CA LEU A 120 2.65 4.56 -13.89
C LEU A 120 1.89 5.69 -14.59
N ALA A 121 2.56 6.77 -14.99
CA ALA A 121 1.95 7.81 -15.82
C ALA A 121 1.50 7.29 -17.20
N ALA A 122 2.30 6.39 -17.79
CA ALA A 122 1.92 5.69 -19.03
C ALA A 122 0.71 4.78 -18.79
N LEU A 123 0.73 3.95 -17.73
CA LEU A 123 -0.40 3.10 -17.36
C LEU A 123 -1.68 3.91 -17.12
N ASP A 124 -1.61 5.04 -16.39
CA ASP A 124 -2.73 5.95 -16.17
C ASP A 124 -3.34 6.38 -17.52
N THR A 125 -2.52 6.73 -18.49
CA THR A 125 -2.97 7.13 -19.83
C THR A 125 -3.67 5.97 -20.56
N GLU A 126 -3.08 4.78 -20.53
CA GLU A 126 -3.62 3.59 -21.19
C GLU A 126 -4.99 3.16 -20.66
N VAL A 127 -5.23 3.32 -19.35
CA VAL A 127 -6.48 2.90 -18.69
C VAL A 127 -7.49 4.04 -18.49
N GLY A 128 -7.24 5.21 -19.11
CA GLY A 128 -8.16 6.35 -19.08
C GLY A 128 -8.13 7.19 -17.80
N ALA A 129 -7.11 7.03 -16.95
CA ALA A 129 -6.81 7.90 -15.81
C ALA A 129 -5.82 9.04 -16.14
N GLY A 130 -5.42 9.17 -17.42
CA GLY A 130 -4.53 10.22 -17.89
C GLY A 130 -5.05 11.62 -17.53
N GLY A 131 -4.19 12.45 -16.95
CA GLY A 131 -4.54 13.81 -16.53
C GLY A 131 -5.25 13.93 -15.18
N VAL A 132 -5.63 12.82 -14.53
CA VAL A 132 -6.12 12.86 -13.14
C VAL A 132 -5.00 13.30 -12.20
N ASN A 133 -3.81 12.71 -12.35
CA ASN A 133 -2.64 13.08 -11.59
C ASN A 133 -1.90 14.29 -12.18
N THR A 134 -1.36 15.13 -11.29
CA THR A 134 -0.51 16.27 -11.65
C THR A 134 0.93 15.80 -11.71
N TRP A 135 1.63 16.22 -12.76
CA TRP A 135 3.03 15.87 -13.02
C TRP A 135 3.88 17.16 -13.12
N PRO A 136 5.14 17.16 -12.64
CA PRO A 136 5.79 16.07 -11.90
C PRO A 136 5.18 15.84 -10.52
N ARG A 137 5.29 14.61 -10.01
CA ARG A 137 4.86 14.27 -8.66
C ARG A 137 5.88 14.75 -7.64
N ASP A 138 5.39 15.38 -6.57
CA ASP A 138 6.22 15.70 -5.42
C ASP A 138 6.47 14.40 -4.62
N VAL A 139 7.75 14.06 -4.41
CA VAL A 139 8.18 12.86 -3.70
C VAL A 139 9.11 13.22 -2.54
N GLY A 140 8.71 12.85 -1.33
CA GLY A 140 9.55 12.93 -0.15
C GLY A 140 10.35 11.65 0.05
N VAL A 141 11.67 11.77 0.18
CA VAL A 141 12.57 10.65 0.51
C VAL A 141 13.26 10.89 1.85
N ALA A 142 13.61 9.78 2.53
CA ALA A 142 14.13 9.79 3.89
C ALA A 142 13.22 10.57 4.86
N VAL A 143 11.90 10.45 4.68
CA VAL A 143 10.91 11.20 5.44
C VAL A 143 10.99 10.83 6.92
N ARG A 144 11.14 11.84 7.78
CA ARG A 144 11.10 11.67 9.23
C ARG A 144 9.66 11.74 9.69
N TYR A 145 8.97 10.61 9.67
CA TYR A 145 7.59 10.51 10.14
C TYR A 145 7.58 10.04 11.59
N ARG A 146 7.09 10.86 12.52
CA ARG A 146 6.99 10.50 13.95
C ARG A 146 5.64 9.86 14.24
N ARG A 147 5.61 8.75 14.99
CA ARG A 147 4.40 8.11 15.51
C ARG A 147 4.57 7.89 17.01
N GLY A 148 3.97 8.77 17.82
CA GLY A 148 4.26 8.83 19.26
C GLY A 148 5.69 9.32 19.50
N ASP A 149 6.49 8.57 20.25
CA ASP A 149 7.88 8.94 20.56
C ASP A 149 8.93 8.40 19.59
N ASN A 150 8.52 7.53 18.66
CA ASN A 150 9.43 6.90 17.71
C ASN A 150 9.26 7.46 16.30
N PHE A 151 10.36 7.45 15.53
CA PHE A 151 10.28 7.61 14.09
C PHE A 151 9.83 6.29 13.46
N ASP A 152 8.86 6.39 12.58
CA ASP A 152 8.37 5.29 11.78
C ASP A 152 9.42 4.89 10.73
N ALA A 153 9.44 3.62 10.37
CA ALA A 153 10.36 3.06 9.40
C ALA A 153 9.66 1.93 8.65
N ASN A 154 10.19 1.58 7.48
CA ASN A 154 9.64 0.50 6.64
C ASN A 154 8.19 0.79 6.21
N ASN A 155 7.93 2.02 5.78
CA ASN A 155 6.64 2.39 5.22
C ASN A 155 6.78 3.33 4.00
N ALA A 156 5.71 3.42 3.22
CA ALA A 156 5.46 4.54 2.33
C ALA A 156 3.99 4.94 2.51
N PHE A 157 3.65 6.16 2.12
CA PHE A 157 2.27 6.60 2.11
C PHE A 157 2.08 7.76 1.13
N TYR A 158 0.92 7.81 0.49
CA TYR A 158 0.43 9.01 -0.19
C TYR A 158 -0.28 9.95 0.79
N ASP A 159 0.06 11.24 0.74
CA ASP A 159 -0.64 12.29 1.48
C ASP A 159 -1.50 13.13 0.54
N GLY A 160 -2.83 12.92 0.59
CA GLY A 160 -3.81 13.63 -0.22
C GLY A 160 -3.71 15.15 -0.17
N PRO A 161 -3.65 15.78 1.02
CA PRO A 161 -3.59 17.24 1.13
C PRO A 161 -2.35 17.89 0.53
N THR A 162 -1.18 17.24 0.57
CA THR A 162 0.04 17.74 -0.10
C THR A 162 0.21 17.21 -1.52
N ASP A 163 -0.62 16.26 -1.93
CA ASP A 163 -0.54 15.52 -3.18
C ASP A 163 0.84 14.87 -3.42
N ALA A 164 1.47 14.38 -2.35
CA ALA A 164 2.84 13.86 -2.38
C ALA A 164 2.92 12.37 -1.99
N ILE A 165 3.90 11.66 -2.56
CA ILE A 165 4.29 10.31 -2.11
C ILE A 165 5.46 10.46 -1.13
N LEU A 166 5.34 9.86 0.05
CA LEU A 166 6.29 9.99 1.14
C LEU A 166 6.88 8.62 1.47
N VAL A 167 8.20 8.49 1.33
CA VAL A 167 8.93 7.26 1.60
C VAL A 167 9.80 7.45 2.84
N VAL A 168 9.50 6.69 3.90
CA VAL A 168 10.28 6.74 5.15
C VAL A 168 11.51 5.81 5.05
N PRO A 169 12.54 6.00 5.90
CA PRO A 169 13.70 5.12 5.93
C PRO A 169 13.32 3.64 6.09
N TYR A 170 14.04 2.79 5.37
CA TYR A 170 13.89 1.34 5.45
C TYR A 170 15.06 0.75 6.23
N THR A 171 14.77 -0.12 7.20
CA THR A 171 15.74 -0.62 8.19
C THR A 171 15.79 -2.15 8.25
N GLN A 172 15.05 -2.84 7.40
CA GLN A 172 15.03 -4.31 7.33
C GLN A 172 16.01 -4.82 6.25
N ASN A 173 16.28 -6.13 6.24
CA ASN A 173 17.20 -6.78 5.31
C ASN A 173 16.53 -7.26 4.00
N ASN A 174 15.24 -6.99 3.80
CA ASN A 174 14.53 -7.35 2.56
C ASN A 174 14.61 -6.22 1.52
N LEU A 175 13.83 -6.30 0.44
CA LEU A 175 13.84 -5.27 -0.61
C LEU A 175 13.39 -3.91 -0.04
N PRO A 176 14.18 -2.83 -0.16
CA PRO A 176 13.75 -1.50 0.28
C PRO A 176 12.43 -1.08 -0.38
N ILE A 177 11.56 -0.41 0.38
CA ILE A 177 10.24 0.01 -0.11
C ILE A 177 10.34 0.95 -1.31
N ALA A 178 11.33 1.84 -1.31
CA ALA A 178 11.61 2.73 -2.44
C ALA A 178 11.95 1.98 -3.75
N VAL A 179 12.30 0.69 -3.67
CA VAL A 179 12.62 -0.16 -4.82
C VAL A 179 11.45 -1.07 -5.18
N ASN A 180 10.48 -1.25 -4.28
CA ASN A 180 9.36 -2.16 -4.49
C ASN A 180 8.33 -1.53 -5.43
N ALA A 181 8.31 -2.01 -6.68
CA ALA A 181 7.42 -1.55 -7.73
C ALA A 181 5.93 -1.60 -7.33
N GLY A 182 5.52 -2.65 -6.62
CA GLY A 182 4.14 -2.84 -6.20
C GLY A 182 3.73 -1.85 -5.11
N ILE A 183 4.59 -1.58 -4.13
CA ILE A 183 4.29 -0.58 -3.10
C ILE A 183 4.21 0.82 -3.70
N LEU A 184 5.10 1.19 -4.62
CA LEU A 184 5.02 2.49 -5.28
C LEU A 184 3.75 2.64 -6.14
N ALA A 185 3.32 1.56 -6.81
CA ALA A 185 2.06 1.54 -7.55
C ALA A 185 0.83 1.62 -6.64
N HIS A 186 0.88 0.97 -5.47
CA HIS A 186 -0.14 1.08 -4.42
C HIS A 186 -0.28 2.53 -3.94
N GLU A 187 0.83 3.17 -3.56
CA GLU A 187 0.82 4.59 -3.13
C GLU A 187 0.38 5.54 -4.24
N HIS A 188 0.79 5.27 -5.48
CA HIS A 188 0.32 6.02 -6.64
C HIS A 188 -1.19 5.91 -6.81
N PHE A 189 -1.79 4.72 -6.64
CA PHE A 189 -3.22 4.57 -6.78
C PHE A 189 -4.02 5.36 -5.74
N HIS A 190 -3.53 5.46 -4.50
CA HIS A 190 -4.17 6.31 -3.49
C HIS A 190 -4.36 7.75 -3.96
N SER A 191 -3.49 8.27 -4.83
CA SER A 191 -3.67 9.58 -5.43
C SER A 191 -4.81 9.66 -6.44
N LEU A 192 -5.02 8.62 -7.24
CA LEU A 192 -6.17 8.51 -8.14
C LEU A 192 -7.46 8.44 -7.33
N TYR A 193 -7.50 7.56 -6.32
CA TYR A 193 -8.67 7.42 -5.45
C TYR A 193 -8.98 8.72 -4.71
N TYR A 194 -7.97 9.40 -4.18
CA TYR A 194 -8.16 10.69 -3.52
C TYR A 194 -8.81 11.71 -4.45
N LYS A 195 -8.31 11.85 -5.68
CA LYS A 195 -8.80 12.86 -6.63
C LYS A 195 -10.18 12.53 -7.22
N LEU A 196 -10.45 11.24 -7.46
CA LEU A 196 -11.70 10.79 -8.08
C LEU A 196 -12.81 10.51 -7.07
N VAL A 197 -12.47 10.26 -5.80
CA VAL A 197 -13.42 9.87 -4.75
C VAL A 197 -13.36 10.80 -3.54
N GLU A 198 -12.25 10.84 -2.82
CA GLU A 198 -12.22 11.42 -1.47
C GLU A 198 -12.20 12.95 -1.42
N LYS A 199 -11.56 13.64 -2.37
CA LYS A 199 -11.28 15.07 -2.29
C LYS A 199 -12.54 15.92 -2.04
N GLU A 200 -13.62 15.60 -2.76
CA GLU A 200 -14.91 16.31 -2.60
C GLU A 200 -15.68 15.89 -1.35
N MET A 201 -15.37 14.73 -0.76
CA MET A 201 -15.97 14.28 0.49
C MET A 201 -15.43 15.06 1.70
N PHE A 202 -14.22 15.63 1.59
CA PHE A 202 -13.52 16.34 2.67
C PHE A 202 -13.52 17.87 2.52
N ASP A 203 -13.98 18.43 1.40
CA ASP A 203 -13.94 19.88 1.14
C ASP A 203 -15.00 20.71 1.92
N LYS A 204 -15.88 20.08 2.71
CA LYS A 204 -16.99 20.77 3.41
C LYS A 204 -16.91 20.67 4.95
N GLU A 205 -15.82 21.14 5.55
CA GLU A 205 -15.59 21.25 7.01
C GLU A 205 -14.96 20.02 7.70
N THR A 206 -14.80 18.89 7.02
CA THR A 206 -14.18 17.67 7.57
C THR A 206 -12.70 17.59 7.22
N LYS A 207 -11.82 17.74 8.21
CA LYS A 207 -10.36 17.58 8.00
C LYS A 207 -10.05 16.17 7.47
N PRO A 208 -9.23 16.03 6.40
CA PRO A 208 -8.85 14.72 5.86
C PRO A 208 -8.13 13.88 6.93
N LEU A 209 -8.62 12.65 7.14
CA LEU A 209 -8.18 11.74 8.22
C LEU A 209 -6.70 11.39 8.20
N HIS A 210 -6.13 11.20 7.01
CA HIS A 210 -4.72 10.81 6.87
C HIS A 210 -3.79 12.02 7.00
N GLY A 211 -4.17 13.16 6.41
CA GLY A 211 -3.27 14.31 6.29
C GLY A 211 -3.07 15.14 7.55
N GLN A 212 -3.94 15.03 8.57
CA GLN A 212 -3.70 15.74 9.84
C GLN A 212 -2.52 15.12 10.61
N LYS A 213 -2.44 13.78 10.66
CA LYS A 213 -1.34 13.06 11.32
C LYS A 213 -0.01 13.30 10.62
N VAL A 214 -0.01 13.34 9.28
CA VAL A 214 1.18 13.61 8.47
C VAL A 214 1.74 15.01 8.72
N ARG A 215 0.89 16.04 8.76
CA ARG A 215 1.32 17.43 9.03
C ARG A 215 2.05 17.57 10.36
N GLU A 216 1.46 17.04 11.42
CA GLU A 216 1.99 17.17 12.77
C GLU A 216 3.26 16.33 12.95
N ALA A 217 3.31 15.16 12.31
CA ALA A 217 4.45 14.23 12.41
C ALA A 217 5.68 14.62 11.60
N VAL A 218 5.50 15.28 10.46
CA VAL A 218 6.60 15.65 9.55
C VAL A 218 7.22 17.00 9.94
N LEU A 219 6.52 17.83 10.72
CA LEU A 219 6.98 19.16 11.13
C LEU A 219 7.92 19.21 12.34
N GLY A 220 8.33 18.07 12.90
CA GLY A 220 9.15 18.06 14.13
C GLY A 220 8.44 18.64 15.36
N GLY A 221 7.14 18.91 15.26
CA GLY A 221 6.29 19.20 16.41
C GLY A 221 6.10 17.94 17.23
N SER A 222 6.19 18.05 18.55
CA SER A 222 5.92 16.92 19.44
C SER A 222 4.45 16.52 19.28
N ILE A 223 4.20 15.33 18.73
CA ILE A 223 2.86 14.77 18.63
C ILE A 223 2.44 14.36 20.04
N VAL A 224 1.58 15.14 20.69
CA VAL A 224 0.71 14.56 21.71
C VAL A 224 -0.29 13.74 20.93
N GLY A 225 -0.09 12.42 20.92
CA GLY A 225 -0.92 11.49 20.18
C GLY A 225 -2.36 11.56 20.68
N ASP A 226 -3.20 12.37 20.04
CA ASP A 226 -4.60 12.01 19.89
C ASP A 226 -4.63 10.84 18.90
N SER A 227 -4.26 9.66 19.40
CA SER A 227 -4.98 8.45 19.01
C SER A 227 -6.45 8.84 19.08
N LEU A 228 -7.16 8.83 17.95
CA LEU A 228 -8.58 9.15 17.85
C LEU A 228 -9.25 8.80 19.18
N ASN A 229 -9.49 9.81 20.02
CA ASN A 229 -10.22 9.63 21.25
C ASN A 229 -11.68 9.48 20.79
N VAL A 230 -12.00 8.31 20.24
CA VAL A 230 -13.35 7.81 19.90
C VAL A 230 -14.19 7.60 21.19
N SER A 231 -13.66 8.05 22.33
CA SER A 231 -14.28 8.05 23.64
C SER A 231 -15.34 9.15 23.83
N LYS A 232 -15.61 10.01 22.82
CA LYS A 232 -16.82 10.85 22.84
C LYS A 232 -18.02 10.08 22.30
N VAL A 233 -18.84 9.59 23.24
CA VAL A 233 -20.18 9.01 23.09
C VAL A 233 -20.78 9.26 21.70
N GLU A 234 -20.69 8.25 20.84
CA GLU A 234 -21.23 8.28 19.48
C GLU A 234 -22.75 8.10 19.54
N THR A 235 -23.48 9.06 18.97
CA THR A 235 -24.89 8.91 18.61
C THR A 235 -25.02 7.83 17.51
N PRO A 236 -26.23 7.31 17.22
CA PRO A 236 -26.46 6.43 16.07
C PRO A 236 -25.87 6.97 14.75
N ASP A 237 -25.86 8.30 14.58
CA ASP A 237 -25.23 8.98 13.43
C ASP A 237 -23.71 8.70 13.34
N GLY A 238 -23.03 8.52 14.47
CA GLY A 238 -21.60 8.21 14.54
C GLY A 238 -21.26 6.79 14.06
N GLU A 239 -22.16 5.82 14.23
CA GLU A 239 -21.91 4.45 13.76
C GLU A 239 -21.95 4.35 12.23
N ILE A 240 -22.88 5.06 11.59
CA ILE A 240 -22.99 5.12 10.12
C ILE A 240 -21.81 5.89 9.53
N GLU A 241 -21.43 7.03 10.12
CA GLU A 241 -20.24 7.76 9.69
C GLU A 241 -18.97 6.90 9.78
N ARG A 242 -18.81 6.18 10.91
CA ARG A 242 -17.69 5.26 11.11
C ARG A 242 -17.71 4.13 10.08
N TYR A 243 -18.88 3.57 9.79
CA TYR A 243 -19.04 2.55 8.75
C TYR A 243 -18.54 3.07 7.41
N HIS A 244 -19.04 4.20 6.92
CA HIS A 244 -18.66 4.72 5.59
C HIS A 244 -17.18 5.10 5.54
N ARG A 245 -16.62 5.59 6.64
CA ARG A 245 -15.19 5.89 6.77
C ARG A 245 -14.33 4.63 6.66
N VAL A 246 -14.66 3.57 7.40
CA VAL A 246 -13.92 2.30 7.34
C VAL A 246 -14.14 1.60 6.00
N PHE A 247 -15.35 1.69 5.44
CA PHE A 247 -15.69 1.20 4.11
C PHE A 247 -14.85 1.89 3.03
N SER A 248 -14.86 3.23 2.98
CA SER A 248 -14.12 4.03 2.01
C SER A 248 -12.61 3.77 2.10
N ARG A 249 -12.07 3.66 3.32
CA ARG A 249 -10.68 3.23 3.49
C ARG A 249 -10.45 1.83 2.96
N GLY A 250 -11.31 0.87 3.27
CA GLY A 250 -11.15 -0.52 2.84
C GLY A 250 -11.15 -0.65 1.32
N ILE A 251 -12.09 -0.02 0.63
CA ILE A 251 -12.09 -0.03 -0.83
C ILE A 251 -10.86 0.70 -1.42
N ASN A 252 -10.41 1.82 -0.83
CA ASN A 252 -9.20 2.52 -1.27
C ASN A 252 -7.96 1.60 -1.20
N GLU A 253 -7.73 0.95 -0.06
CA GLU A 253 -6.64 -0.01 0.17
C GLU A 253 -6.71 -1.21 -0.79
N GLY A 254 -7.90 -1.76 -1.00
CA GLY A 254 -8.10 -2.91 -1.88
C GLY A 254 -7.88 -2.61 -3.35
N LEU A 255 -8.35 -1.45 -3.81
CA LEU A 255 -8.12 -1.01 -5.17
C LEU A 255 -6.65 -0.65 -5.39
N ALA A 256 -5.95 -0.13 -4.38
CA ALA A 256 -4.51 0.11 -4.44
C ALA A 256 -3.71 -1.20 -4.55
N ASP A 257 -4.07 -2.24 -3.79
CA ASP A 257 -3.48 -3.57 -3.90
C ASP A 257 -3.74 -4.21 -5.28
N PHE A 258 -4.97 -4.07 -5.79
CA PHE A 258 -5.29 -4.51 -7.15
C PHE A 258 -4.45 -3.76 -8.19
N TRP A 259 -4.29 -2.44 -8.06
CA TRP A 259 -3.48 -1.63 -8.97
C TRP A 259 -2.01 -2.03 -8.98
N ALA A 260 -1.45 -2.32 -7.80
CA ALA A 260 -0.09 -2.83 -7.67
C ALA A 260 0.10 -4.16 -8.42
N TRP A 261 -0.88 -5.05 -8.37
CA TRP A 261 -0.88 -6.29 -9.15
C TRP A 261 -1.09 -6.05 -10.66
N VAL A 262 -1.96 -5.12 -11.05
CA VAL A 262 -2.10 -4.69 -12.45
C VAL A 262 -0.74 -4.26 -13.00
N TYR A 263 -0.01 -3.44 -12.25
CA TYR A 263 1.28 -2.90 -12.64
C TYR A 263 2.40 -3.95 -12.68
N THR A 264 2.51 -4.82 -11.66
CA THR A 264 3.67 -5.71 -11.50
C THR A 264 3.45 -7.15 -11.94
N GLY A 265 2.20 -7.62 -11.93
CA GLY A 265 1.86 -9.04 -12.04
C GLY A 265 2.20 -9.87 -10.81
N ASP A 266 2.81 -9.29 -9.77
CA ASP A 266 3.17 -9.99 -8.53
C ASP A 266 2.03 -9.91 -7.52
N ALA A 267 1.33 -11.03 -7.30
CA ALA A 267 0.24 -11.15 -6.33
C ALA A 267 0.72 -11.05 -4.87
N ASN A 268 2.03 -11.10 -4.63
CA ASN A 268 2.69 -11.11 -3.34
C ASN A 268 3.70 -9.96 -3.20
N PHE A 269 3.52 -8.87 -3.96
CA PHE A 269 4.48 -7.76 -4.03
C PHE A 269 4.88 -7.20 -2.65
N LEU A 270 3.94 -7.17 -1.68
CA LEU A 270 4.21 -6.71 -0.31
C LEU A 270 5.25 -7.55 0.41
N LYS A 271 5.22 -8.88 0.25
CA LYS A 271 6.14 -9.82 0.92
C LYS A 271 7.60 -9.48 0.65
N ARG A 272 7.90 -8.95 -0.53
CA ARG A 272 9.28 -8.62 -0.96
C ARG A 272 9.95 -7.61 -0.02
N SER A 273 9.17 -6.69 0.55
CA SER A 273 9.64 -5.68 1.53
C SER A 273 9.16 -5.97 2.95
N LEU A 274 7.93 -6.47 3.09
CA LEU A 274 7.24 -6.66 4.37
C LEU A 274 6.73 -8.12 4.48
N PRO A 275 7.62 -9.10 4.74
CA PRO A 275 7.24 -10.51 4.80
C PRO A 275 6.15 -10.83 5.84
N SER A 276 6.03 -10.01 6.89
CA SER A 276 4.97 -10.17 7.91
C SER A 276 3.56 -9.98 7.36
N GLU A 277 3.41 -9.24 6.27
CA GLU A 277 2.11 -8.89 5.68
C GLU A 277 1.61 -9.95 4.68
N GLU A 278 2.45 -10.93 4.30
CA GLU A 278 2.14 -11.92 3.26
C GLU A 278 0.82 -12.67 3.53
N LYS A 279 0.66 -13.17 4.76
CA LYS A 279 -0.49 -14.02 5.12
C LYS A 279 -1.81 -13.29 4.98
N ASP A 280 -1.80 -12.00 5.34
CA ASP A 280 -3.03 -11.22 5.43
C ASP A 280 -3.36 -10.54 4.09
N ARG A 281 -2.35 -10.27 3.23
CA ARG A 281 -2.51 -9.43 2.04
C ARG A 281 -2.13 -10.07 0.70
N THR A 282 -1.80 -11.36 0.65
CA THR A 282 -1.64 -12.07 -0.62
C THR A 282 -2.92 -12.05 -1.45
N LEU A 283 -2.80 -11.82 -2.76
CA LEU A 283 -3.94 -11.82 -3.69
C LEU A 283 -4.22 -13.20 -4.30
N ASP A 284 -3.34 -14.17 -4.07
CA ASP A 284 -3.58 -15.56 -4.42
C ASP A 284 -4.39 -16.23 -3.32
N LEU A 285 -5.40 -17.00 -3.73
CA LEU A 285 -6.19 -17.86 -2.86
C LEU A 285 -5.90 -19.30 -3.25
N THR A 286 -5.78 -20.18 -2.26
CA THR A 286 -5.78 -21.63 -2.48
C THR A 286 -7.14 -22.07 -3.01
N GLU A 287 -7.21 -23.23 -3.67
CA GLU A 287 -8.48 -23.79 -4.19
C GLU A 287 -9.56 -23.86 -3.10
N LYS A 288 -9.19 -24.33 -1.91
CA LYS A 288 -10.07 -24.39 -0.74
C LYS A 288 -10.56 -23.00 -0.32
N GLU A 289 -9.71 -21.98 -0.36
CA GLU A 289 -10.13 -20.61 -0.04
C GLU A 289 -11.06 -20.06 -1.11
N VAL A 290 -10.82 -20.36 -2.39
CA VAL A 290 -11.70 -19.97 -3.50
C VAL A 290 -13.11 -20.55 -3.34
N GLU A 291 -13.23 -21.82 -2.96
CA GLU A 291 -14.51 -22.50 -2.71
C GLU A 291 -15.30 -21.84 -1.57
N ASN A 292 -14.59 -21.45 -0.51
CA ASN A 292 -15.19 -20.85 0.68
C ASN A 292 -15.26 -19.32 0.62
N TYR A 293 -14.78 -18.71 -0.46
CA TYR A 293 -14.68 -17.27 -0.58
C TYR A 293 -16.08 -16.64 -0.64
N LYS A 294 -16.40 -15.82 0.36
CA LYS A 294 -17.61 -15.01 0.39
C LYS A 294 -17.24 -13.54 0.54
N PHE A 295 -17.64 -12.76 -0.45
CA PHE A 295 -17.52 -11.31 -0.35
C PHE A 295 -18.47 -10.77 0.73
N PRO A 296 -18.00 -9.89 1.64
CA PRO A 296 -18.83 -9.39 2.73
C PRO A 296 -20.01 -8.58 2.17
N ASN A 297 -21.20 -8.80 2.73
CA ASN A 297 -22.35 -7.92 2.51
C ASN A 297 -22.41 -6.83 3.61
N LYS A 298 -23.39 -5.95 3.52
CA LYS A 298 -23.64 -4.89 4.53
C LYS A 298 -23.72 -5.42 5.97
N ASP A 299 -24.44 -6.51 6.22
CA ASP A 299 -24.64 -7.04 7.57
C ASP A 299 -23.37 -7.72 8.12
N ASP A 300 -22.65 -8.49 7.30
CA ASP A 300 -21.35 -9.08 7.64
C ASP A 300 -20.34 -7.99 7.96
N PHE A 301 -20.23 -6.97 7.10
CA PHE A 301 -19.28 -5.88 7.33
C PHE A 301 -19.64 -5.06 8.59
N SER A 302 -20.92 -4.79 8.83
CA SER A 302 -21.39 -4.15 10.07
C SER A 302 -21.04 -4.99 11.30
N ALA A 303 -21.26 -6.31 11.23
CA ALA A 303 -20.89 -7.24 12.31
C ALA A 303 -19.38 -7.27 12.56
N ARG A 304 -18.55 -7.30 11.50
CA ARG A 304 -17.08 -7.21 11.61
C ARG A 304 -16.66 -5.92 12.30
N LEU A 305 -17.26 -4.78 11.96
CA LEU A 305 -16.97 -3.50 12.59
C LEU A 305 -17.37 -3.47 14.07
N ALA A 306 -18.53 -4.02 14.42
CA ALA A 306 -18.98 -4.16 15.80
C ALA A 306 -18.03 -5.06 16.61
N MET A 307 -17.62 -6.20 16.05
CA MET A 307 -16.68 -7.13 16.69
C MET A 307 -15.30 -6.52 16.87
N ALA A 308 -14.82 -5.75 15.89
CA ALA A 308 -13.55 -5.03 15.98
C ALA A 308 -13.53 -4.02 17.14
N ARG A 309 -14.68 -3.39 17.44
CA ARG A 309 -14.83 -2.52 18.63
C ARG A 309 -14.68 -3.34 19.90
N VAL A 310 -15.37 -4.48 20.02
CA VAL A 310 -15.28 -5.33 21.21
C VAL A 310 -13.86 -5.88 21.40
N ALA A 311 -13.20 -6.32 20.33
CA ALA A 311 -11.84 -6.86 20.39
C ALA A 311 -10.80 -5.86 20.91
N THR A 312 -10.98 -4.55 20.64
CA THR A 312 -10.09 -3.53 21.21
C THR A 312 -10.20 -3.38 22.74
N PHE A 313 -11.30 -3.84 23.35
CA PHE A 313 -11.51 -3.77 24.80
C PHE A 313 -11.04 -5.03 25.55
N PHE A 314 -11.03 -6.20 24.92
CA PHE A 314 -10.89 -7.51 25.60
C PHE A 314 -9.61 -8.27 25.25
N ASP A 315 -8.45 -7.60 25.27
CA ASP A 315 -7.13 -8.24 25.21
C ASP A 315 -6.69 -8.71 23.81
N GLY A 316 -5.36 -8.79 23.64
CA GLY A 316 -4.56 -8.96 22.42
C GLY A 316 -4.76 -10.25 21.63
N THR A 317 -6.02 -10.61 21.38
CA THR A 317 -6.41 -11.57 20.37
C THR A 317 -5.87 -11.09 19.02
N LYS A 318 -5.05 -11.95 18.40
CA LYS A 318 -4.50 -11.78 17.04
C LYS A 318 -5.60 -11.91 15.99
N ASN A 319 -6.73 -11.23 16.14
CA ASN A 319 -7.70 -11.16 15.06
C ASN A 319 -7.06 -10.31 13.95
N PRO A 320 -6.70 -10.90 12.79
CA PRO A 320 -6.07 -10.14 11.71
C PRO A 320 -6.94 -8.99 11.22
N CYS A 321 -8.26 -9.03 11.49
CA CYS A 321 -9.24 -8.00 11.15
C CYS A 321 -9.75 -7.19 12.36
N GLY A 322 -9.03 -7.14 13.49
CA GLY A 322 -9.42 -6.34 14.66
C GLY A 322 -9.12 -4.84 14.52
N GLY A 323 -9.93 -3.99 15.16
CA GLY A 323 -9.74 -2.52 15.20
C GLY A 323 -9.70 -1.87 13.81
N ASP A 324 -8.67 -1.06 13.55
CA ASP A 324 -8.44 -0.40 12.25
C ASP A 324 -8.14 -1.39 11.12
N ARG A 325 -7.90 -2.68 11.43
CA ARG A 325 -7.60 -3.70 10.42
C ARG A 325 -8.79 -4.21 9.64
N VAL A 326 -10.02 -3.91 10.08
CA VAL A 326 -11.24 -4.23 9.33
C VAL A 326 -11.19 -3.65 7.91
N ALA A 327 -10.69 -2.42 7.78
CA ALA A 327 -10.52 -1.79 6.46
C ALA A 327 -9.56 -2.59 5.57
N TYR A 328 -8.40 -3.00 6.09
CA TYR A 328 -7.43 -3.80 5.33
C TYR A 328 -8.00 -5.14 4.88
N CYS A 329 -8.74 -5.84 5.76
CA CYS A 329 -9.38 -7.10 5.38
C CYS A 329 -10.41 -6.91 4.25
N LEU A 330 -11.27 -5.88 4.36
CA LEU A 330 -12.20 -5.55 3.27
C LEU A 330 -11.44 -5.19 1.98
N GLY A 331 -10.34 -4.45 2.09
CA GLY A 331 -9.51 -4.12 0.94
C GLY A 331 -8.92 -5.35 0.27
N THR A 332 -8.35 -6.26 1.04
CA THR A 332 -7.86 -7.55 0.51
C THR A 332 -8.97 -8.35 -0.17
N ASP A 333 -10.19 -8.33 0.37
CA ASP A 333 -11.36 -8.96 -0.28
C ASP A 333 -11.65 -8.33 -1.66
N TYR A 334 -11.64 -7.00 -1.77
CA TYR A 334 -11.78 -6.32 -3.07
C TYR A 334 -10.67 -6.70 -4.05
N ALA A 335 -9.41 -6.66 -3.60
CA ALA A 335 -8.25 -6.93 -4.44
C ALA A 335 -8.28 -8.36 -5.00
N ARG A 336 -8.57 -9.35 -4.14
CA ARG A 336 -8.71 -10.76 -4.53
C ARG A 336 -9.87 -10.96 -5.50
N THR A 337 -11.01 -10.33 -5.25
CA THR A 337 -12.18 -10.45 -6.13
C THR A 337 -11.90 -9.87 -7.52
N LEU A 338 -11.27 -8.70 -7.59
CA LEU A 338 -10.91 -8.06 -8.85
C LEU A 338 -9.84 -8.83 -9.64
N LYS A 339 -8.83 -9.39 -8.95
CA LYS A 339 -7.84 -10.27 -9.58
C LYS A 339 -8.51 -11.51 -10.18
N ARG A 340 -9.42 -12.16 -9.45
CA ARG A 340 -10.19 -13.29 -9.96
C ARG A 340 -11.06 -12.89 -11.15
N PHE A 341 -11.68 -11.72 -11.10
CA PHE A 341 -12.46 -11.21 -12.22
C PHE A 341 -11.58 -10.99 -13.45
N ALA A 342 -10.38 -10.42 -13.30
CA ALA A 342 -9.42 -10.28 -14.40
C ALA A 342 -9.04 -11.64 -15.02
N ASN A 343 -8.89 -12.69 -14.23
CA ASN A 343 -8.64 -14.05 -14.75
C ASN A 343 -9.84 -14.62 -15.54
N VAL A 344 -11.08 -14.29 -15.14
CA VAL A 344 -12.30 -14.64 -15.89
C VAL A 344 -12.34 -13.89 -17.21
N VAL A 345 -12.01 -12.60 -17.21
CA VAL A 345 -11.91 -11.76 -18.41
C VAL A 345 -10.82 -12.29 -19.36
N GLU A 346 -9.66 -12.68 -18.83
CA GLU A 346 -8.56 -13.31 -19.57
C GLU A 346 -9.04 -14.55 -20.34
N THR A 347 -9.65 -15.50 -19.62
CA THR A 347 -10.13 -16.76 -20.20
C THR A 347 -11.28 -16.54 -21.18
N SER A 348 -12.30 -15.78 -20.78
CA SER A 348 -13.54 -15.63 -21.57
C SER A 348 -13.34 -14.83 -22.86
N ARG A 349 -12.36 -13.93 -22.90
CA ARG A 349 -12.02 -13.13 -24.09
C ARG A 349 -10.79 -13.64 -24.86
N GLY A 350 -10.07 -14.64 -24.33
CA GLY A 350 -8.82 -15.12 -24.93
C GLY A 350 -7.74 -14.04 -24.98
N LEU A 351 -7.67 -13.18 -23.96
CA LEU A 351 -6.69 -12.10 -23.85
C LEU A 351 -5.41 -12.60 -23.17
N THR A 352 -4.32 -11.86 -23.31
CA THR A 352 -3.17 -12.03 -22.41
C THR A 352 -3.51 -11.51 -21.01
N SER A 353 -2.82 -12.04 -19.98
CA SER A 353 -3.01 -11.58 -18.61
C SER A 353 -2.83 -10.06 -18.43
N ILE A 354 -1.88 -9.45 -19.14
CA ILE A 354 -1.67 -7.99 -19.07
C ILE A 354 -2.82 -7.19 -19.69
N GLU A 355 -3.38 -7.65 -20.82
CA GLU A 355 -4.53 -7.01 -21.47
C GLU A 355 -5.79 -7.12 -20.61
N ALA A 356 -6.06 -8.30 -20.03
CA ALA A 356 -7.20 -8.50 -19.13
C ALA A 356 -7.10 -7.62 -17.88
N ARG A 357 -5.91 -7.53 -17.27
CA ARG A 357 -5.63 -6.62 -16.13
C ARG A 357 -5.93 -5.17 -16.47
N LYS A 358 -5.42 -4.68 -17.61
CA LYS A 358 -5.66 -3.30 -18.06
C LYS A 358 -7.14 -3.04 -18.36
N LEU A 359 -7.85 -4.02 -18.92
CA LEU A 359 -9.28 -3.89 -19.19
C LEU A 359 -10.10 -3.74 -17.90
N VAL A 360 -9.82 -4.56 -16.89
CA VAL A 360 -10.48 -4.42 -15.58
C VAL A 360 -10.06 -3.13 -14.88
N ALA A 361 -8.79 -2.72 -14.93
CA ALA A 361 -8.33 -1.45 -14.39
C ALA A 361 -9.04 -0.25 -15.04
N THR A 362 -9.26 -0.29 -16.35
CA THR A 362 -10.05 0.73 -17.08
C THR A 362 -11.48 0.82 -16.53
N ALA A 363 -12.14 -0.32 -16.31
CA ALA A 363 -13.48 -0.35 -15.72
C ALA A 363 -13.49 0.19 -14.27
N VAL A 364 -12.46 -0.12 -13.48
CA VAL A 364 -12.29 0.41 -12.11
C VAL A 364 -12.20 1.94 -12.15
N VAL A 365 -11.32 2.52 -12.99
CA VAL A 365 -11.17 3.98 -13.12
C VAL A 365 -12.49 4.65 -13.50
N LYS A 366 -13.20 4.09 -14.48
CA LYS A 366 -14.54 4.57 -14.89
C LYS A 366 -15.57 4.49 -13.75
N THR A 367 -15.43 3.53 -12.83
CA THR A 367 -16.34 3.32 -11.70
C THR A 367 -16.15 4.34 -10.58
N LEU A 368 -14.94 4.85 -10.36
CA LEU A 368 -14.61 5.70 -9.20
C LEU A 368 -15.49 6.96 -9.06
N PRO A 369 -15.80 7.74 -10.12
CA PRO A 369 -16.68 8.89 -10.00
C PRO A 369 -18.12 8.53 -9.58
N SER A 370 -18.62 7.37 -10.04
CA SER A 370 -19.93 6.84 -9.64
C SER A 370 -19.91 6.39 -8.18
N LEU A 371 -18.85 5.70 -7.75
CA LEU A 371 -18.64 5.32 -6.35
C LEU A 371 -18.68 6.53 -5.43
N ARG A 372 -17.98 7.62 -5.78
CA ARG A 372 -18.05 8.89 -5.05
C ARG A 372 -19.47 9.40 -4.90
N THR A 373 -20.19 9.44 -6.02
CA THR A 373 -21.57 9.94 -6.09
C THR A 373 -22.47 9.11 -5.19
N GLU A 374 -22.33 7.78 -5.23
CA GLU A 374 -23.11 6.89 -4.37
C GLU A 374 -22.74 7.10 -2.90
N ILE A 375 -21.46 7.06 -2.50
CA ILE A 375 -21.05 7.27 -1.10
C ILE A 375 -21.62 8.59 -0.55
N LEU A 376 -21.62 9.68 -1.34
CA LEU A 376 -22.20 10.97 -0.94
C LEU A 376 -23.74 10.96 -0.81
N LYS A 377 -24.44 10.05 -1.49
CA LYS A 377 -25.90 9.88 -1.37
C LYS A 377 -26.29 9.17 -0.08
N TYR A 378 -25.51 8.20 0.37
CA TYR A 378 -25.69 7.52 1.64
C TYR A 378 -25.35 8.48 2.79
N LYS A 379 -26.26 9.43 3.04
CA LYS A 379 -26.26 10.28 4.23
C LYS A 379 -26.55 9.42 5.47
N ASN A 380 -26.38 10.02 6.66
CA ASN A 380 -26.42 9.50 8.05
C ASN A 380 -27.39 8.37 8.45
N ASN A 381 -28.23 7.83 7.56
CA ASN A 381 -29.29 6.89 7.87
C ASN A 381 -29.21 5.58 7.07
N GLU A 382 -28.34 5.46 6.07
CA GLU A 382 -28.25 4.27 5.21
C GLU A 382 -26.80 3.78 5.06
N TYR A 383 -26.62 2.46 5.11
CA TYR A 383 -25.32 1.82 4.94
C TYR A 383 -25.08 1.48 3.47
N PHE A 384 -23.90 1.82 2.95
CA PHE A 384 -23.48 1.43 1.61
C PHE A 384 -23.16 -0.08 1.57
N SER A 385 -23.77 -0.86 0.69
CA SER A 385 -23.48 -2.30 0.61
C SER A 385 -22.16 -2.55 -0.12
N PRO A 386 -21.17 -3.28 0.46
CA PRO A 386 -19.87 -3.45 -0.17
C PRO A 386 -19.92 -4.06 -1.58
N GLU A 387 -20.81 -5.01 -1.82
CA GLU A 387 -20.99 -5.65 -3.12
C GLU A 387 -21.50 -4.69 -4.21
N HIS A 388 -22.11 -3.56 -3.85
CA HIS A 388 -22.67 -2.61 -4.80
C HIS A 388 -21.61 -2.03 -5.76
N PHE A 389 -20.36 -1.99 -5.32
CA PHE A 389 -19.23 -1.65 -6.19
C PHE A 389 -19.15 -2.53 -7.45
N PHE A 390 -19.43 -3.83 -7.35
CA PHE A 390 -19.36 -4.73 -8.49
C PHE A 390 -20.50 -4.53 -9.48
N THR A 391 -21.67 -4.09 -9.03
CA THR A 391 -22.75 -3.65 -9.92
C THR A 391 -22.36 -2.39 -10.71
N MET A 392 -21.68 -1.44 -10.06
CA MET A 392 -21.16 -0.26 -10.74
C MET A 392 -20.02 -0.61 -11.72
N LEU A 393 -19.15 -1.55 -11.34
CA LEU A 393 -18.07 -2.06 -12.20
C LEU A 393 -18.63 -2.73 -13.46
N GLN A 394 -19.64 -3.60 -13.30
CA GLN A 394 -20.36 -4.23 -14.41
C GLN A 394 -20.93 -3.21 -15.39
N THR A 395 -21.50 -2.11 -14.87
CA THR A 395 -22.07 -1.03 -15.68
C THR A 395 -20.99 -0.24 -16.42
N SER A 396 -19.79 -0.13 -15.84
CA SER A 396 -18.67 0.64 -16.38
C SER A 396 -17.80 -0.14 -17.38
N MET A 397 -18.02 -1.45 -17.50
CA MET A 397 -17.24 -2.33 -18.37
C MET A 397 -17.94 -2.52 -19.73
N ASP A 398 -17.26 -2.09 -20.79
CA ASP A 398 -17.79 -2.20 -22.14
C ASP A 398 -17.85 -3.66 -22.61
N GLY A 399 -19.04 -4.05 -23.09
CA GLY A 399 -19.26 -5.37 -23.68
C GLY A 399 -19.12 -6.53 -22.71
N ILE A 400 -19.53 -6.39 -21.44
CA ILE A 400 -19.53 -7.52 -20.51
C ILE A 400 -20.45 -8.67 -20.97
N HIS A 401 -19.93 -9.89 -21.04
CA HIS A 401 -20.66 -11.05 -21.59
C HIS A 401 -20.46 -12.34 -20.80
N GLY A 402 -21.46 -13.23 -20.90
CA GLY A 402 -21.43 -14.62 -20.42
C GLY A 402 -20.85 -14.77 -19.00
N ASP A 403 -19.67 -15.41 -18.95
CA ASP A 403 -18.98 -15.78 -17.71
C ASP A 403 -18.56 -14.58 -16.85
N GLU A 404 -18.23 -13.45 -17.47
CA GLU A 404 -17.85 -12.22 -16.74
C GLU A 404 -19.03 -11.69 -15.94
N ARG A 405 -20.19 -11.63 -16.59
CA ARG A 405 -21.44 -11.20 -15.97
C ARG A 405 -21.85 -12.18 -14.87
N ALA A 406 -21.83 -13.47 -15.18
CA ALA A 406 -22.17 -14.52 -14.21
C ALA A 406 -21.26 -14.49 -12.99
N PHE A 407 -19.96 -14.19 -13.16
CA PHE A 407 -19.04 -14.02 -12.04
C PHE A 407 -19.44 -12.86 -11.13
N LEU A 408 -19.66 -11.65 -11.68
CA LEU A 408 -20.01 -10.47 -10.89
C LEU A 408 -21.38 -10.61 -10.22
N GLU A 409 -22.39 -11.11 -10.95
CA GLU A 409 -23.72 -11.41 -10.41
C GLU A 409 -23.62 -12.46 -9.29
N GLY A 410 -22.80 -13.50 -9.47
CA GLY A 410 -22.55 -14.50 -8.44
C GLY A 410 -21.91 -13.95 -7.17
N ILE A 411 -21.09 -12.88 -7.24
CA ILE A 411 -20.58 -12.18 -6.06
C ILE A 411 -21.72 -11.45 -5.34
N VAL A 412 -22.56 -10.71 -6.09
CA VAL A 412 -23.71 -9.97 -5.53
C VAL A 412 -24.71 -10.93 -4.89
N ASP A 413 -25.12 -12.00 -5.58
CA ASP A 413 -26.13 -12.95 -5.10
C ASP A 413 -25.67 -13.71 -3.84
N LYS A 414 -24.41 -14.18 -3.83
CA LYS A 414 -23.84 -14.88 -2.66
C LYS A 414 -23.71 -13.95 -1.46
N SER A 415 -23.46 -12.66 -1.69
CA SER A 415 -23.39 -11.67 -0.61
C SER A 415 -24.77 -11.42 -0.01
N GLN A 416 -25.83 -11.28 -0.81
CA GLN A 416 -27.18 -10.98 -0.30
C GLN A 416 -27.79 -12.11 0.54
N GLY A 417 -27.29 -13.34 0.37
CA GLY A 417 -27.79 -14.50 1.11
C GLY A 417 -29.20 -14.83 0.63
N THR A 418 -29.36 -15.98 -0.01
CA THR A 418 -30.69 -16.50 -0.31
C THR A 418 -31.40 -16.81 1.02
N VAL A 419 -32.09 -15.83 1.61
CA VAL A 419 -33.14 -16.00 2.65
C VAL A 419 -34.40 -16.59 1.98
N HIS A 420 -34.21 -17.55 1.07
CA HIS A 420 -35.29 -18.34 0.45
C HIS A 420 -35.29 -19.80 0.90
N GLY A 421 -34.40 -20.17 1.82
CA GLY A 421 -34.71 -21.25 2.74
C GLY A 421 -35.83 -20.79 3.67
N LYS A 422 -37.09 -21.14 3.35
CA LYS A 422 -38.21 -21.06 4.31
C LYS A 422 -37.69 -21.57 5.65
N ALA A 423 -37.54 -20.68 6.63
CA ALA A 423 -37.33 -21.08 8.00
C ALA A 423 -38.52 -21.99 8.35
N LYS A 424 -38.27 -23.31 8.44
CA LYS A 424 -39.20 -24.20 9.11
C LYS A 424 -39.31 -23.65 10.53
N ALA A 425 -40.48 -23.12 10.86
CA ALA A 425 -40.76 -22.62 12.20
C ALA A 425 -40.24 -23.62 13.23
N ALA A 426 -39.33 -23.18 14.09
CA ALA A 426 -38.91 -23.97 15.23
C ALA A 426 -40.16 -24.26 16.08
N PRO A 427 -40.36 -25.50 16.56
CA PRO A 427 -41.47 -25.81 17.43
C PRO A 427 -41.35 -24.99 18.71
N ALA A 428 -42.41 -24.24 19.00
CA ALA A 428 -42.56 -23.50 20.24
C ALA A 428 -42.73 -24.47 21.41
N SER A 429 -41.64 -24.82 22.08
CA SER A 429 -41.64 -25.11 23.52
C SER A 429 -40.22 -25.32 24.00
N LEU A 430 -39.75 -24.45 24.89
CA LEU A 430 -38.95 -24.81 26.05
C LEU A 430 -38.99 -23.59 26.98
N ARG A 431 -39.82 -23.68 28.01
CA ARG A 431 -39.76 -22.80 29.17
C ARG A 431 -38.45 -23.09 29.91
N PRO A 432 -37.72 -22.08 30.43
CA PRO A 432 -36.68 -22.33 31.40
C PRO A 432 -37.36 -22.72 32.73
N SER A 433 -36.99 -23.88 33.25
CA SER A 433 -37.18 -24.22 34.66
C SER A 433 -36.15 -23.45 35.48
N ASP A 434 -36.63 -22.81 36.55
CA ASP A 434 -35.83 -22.30 37.64
C ASP A 434 -34.98 -23.43 38.25
N GLU A 435 -33.66 -23.31 38.19
CA GLU A 435 -32.75 -24.10 39.04
C GLU A 435 -31.60 -23.25 39.58
N ASP A 436 -31.35 -23.47 40.87
CA ASP A 436 -30.46 -22.78 41.78
C ASP A 436 -28.99 -22.76 41.34
N HIS A 437 -28.37 -21.58 41.42
CA HIS A 437 -26.91 -21.45 41.43
C HIS A 437 -26.38 -21.26 42.85
N GLN A 438 -25.90 -22.35 43.45
CA GLN A 438 -24.94 -22.31 44.55
C GLN A 438 -23.54 -21.97 44.00
N ASN A 439 -22.94 -20.92 44.56
CA ASN A 439 -21.55 -20.52 44.34
C ASN A 439 -20.55 -21.52 44.95
N PRO A 440 -19.52 -21.97 44.23
CA PRO A 440 -18.31 -22.47 44.84
C PRO A 440 -17.21 -21.39 44.87
N THR A 441 -16.86 -20.96 46.08
CA THR A 441 -15.64 -20.24 46.42
C THR A 441 -14.40 -21.04 46.01
N ALA A 442 -13.60 -20.52 45.07
CA ALA A 442 -12.27 -21.02 44.76
C ALA A 442 -11.21 -20.26 45.55
N THR A 443 -10.57 -20.95 46.49
CA THR A 443 -9.43 -20.48 47.29
C THR A 443 -8.18 -20.43 46.43
N ILE A 444 -7.65 -19.23 46.19
CA ILE A 444 -6.36 -19.01 45.51
C ILE A 444 -5.22 -19.34 46.51
N LYS A 445 -4.39 -20.34 46.18
CA LYS A 445 -3.12 -20.59 46.88
C LYS A 445 -2.03 -19.67 46.33
N PRO A 446 -1.18 -19.05 47.17
CA PRO A 446 -0.06 -18.26 46.69
C PRO A 446 1.07 -19.14 46.14
N PHE A 447 1.65 -18.72 45.01
CA PHE A 447 2.86 -19.29 44.45
C PHE A 447 4.09 -18.93 45.31
N PRO A 448 5.06 -19.83 45.48
CA PRO A 448 6.30 -19.52 46.18
C PRO A 448 7.23 -18.66 45.31
N VAL A 449 7.74 -17.59 45.92
CA VAL A 449 8.83 -16.76 45.39
C VAL A 449 10.13 -17.54 45.55
N ALA A 450 10.82 -17.82 44.44
CA ALA A 450 12.19 -18.30 44.46
C ALA A 450 13.13 -17.12 44.67
N VAL A 451 13.72 -17.07 45.87
CA VAL A 451 14.88 -16.24 46.24
C VAL A 451 16.14 -16.93 45.71
N GLY A 452 17.09 -16.15 45.20
CA GLY A 452 18.23 -16.62 44.41
C GLY A 452 19.35 -17.36 45.15
N GLY A 453 20.40 -17.67 44.39
CA GLY A 453 21.68 -18.17 44.90
C GLY A 453 22.76 -18.11 43.81
N GLU A 454 23.76 -17.26 44.09
CA GLU A 454 25.18 -17.19 43.68
C GLU A 454 25.67 -17.76 42.35
#